data_AF-A0A967WA97-F1
#
_entry.id   AF-A0A967WA97-F1
#
_cell.length_a   1.000
_cell.length_b   1.000
_cell.length_c   1.000
_cell.angle_alpha   90.00
_cell.angle_beta   90.00
_cell.angle_gamma   90.00
#
_symmetry.space_group_name_H-M   'P 1'
#
loop_
_entity.id
_entity.type
_entity.pdbx_description
1 polymer ?
#
loop_
_entity_poly.entity_id
_entity_poly.type
_entity_poly.pdbx_seq_one_letter_code
_entity_poly.pdbx_strand_id
1 'polypeptide(L)'
;GYKGDVPDGYFVVQPRTYGVWIFLRGSIAQGLDAAVKTFEDKLRVYPLSRKDDPPKTEFVSGSAKSFNTISPNDYGVYEDLNQLVQEEPLEALDAERRGQLAAIGIVKGQPFNPDARMKTLLTEAVAIGNATARAIVWYPRVDGAKIYPDTDSAWVMAFANKDVFFLRDGGRNLDARTMFYYAYTAVTPAMAVSRPGLGSDYGIAYLDSKKQPLDGAKTYRLRLPPNVPVNNFWAVTLYDSQTRSMLQTSQPFPTIGSQSDGFKQDKDGSSDVYFGPKAPEGKEDNWLETIPGKSWFIILRMYGPLQAWIDKTWRPGEIELVE
;
A
#
# COMPACT_ATOMS: atom_id res chain seq x y z
N GLY A 1 22.19 17.29 -12.77
CA GLY A 1 21.63 17.86 -11.52
C GLY A 1 21.99 19.33 -11.37
N TYR A 2 21.43 19.99 -10.36
CA TYR A 2 21.75 21.38 -9.98
C TYR A 2 23.23 21.52 -9.59
N LYS A 3 23.88 22.60 -10.03
CA LYS A 3 25.32 22.87 -9.82
C LYS A 3 25.60 24.22 -9.13
N GLY A 4 24.55 24.95 -8.76
CA GLY A 4 24.69 26.24 -8.09
C GLY A 4 24.78 26.09 -6.57
N ASP A 5 24.95 27.22 -5.89
CA ASP A 5 24.96 27.28 -4.43
C ASP A 5 23.53 27.09 -3.89
N VAL A 6 23.38 26.20 -2.90
CA VAL A 6 22.13 26.08 -2.16
C VAL A 6 22.09 27.22 -1.14
N PRO A 7 21.03 28.05 -1.11
CA PRO A 7 20.89 29.08 -0.08
C PRO A 7 20.82 28.51 1.34
N ASP A 8 21.16 29.33 2.33
CA ASP A 8 21.02 28.97 3.75
C ASP A 8 19.55 28.75 4.15
N GLY A 9 19.34 27.91 5.17
CA GLY A 9 18.01 27.66 5.75
C GLY A 9 17.20 26.54 5.10
N TYR A 10 17.79 25.76 4.18
CA TYR A 10 17.14 24.65 3.51
C TYR A 10 17.62 23.28 3.99
N PHE A 11 16.71 22.31 4.07
CA PHE A 11 17.06 20.89 4.18
C PHE A 11 17.22 20.31 2.77
N VAL A 12 18.46 20.01 2.39
CA VAL A 12 18.78 19.52 1.05
C VAL A 12 18.66 18.00 1.00
N VAL A 13 17.88 17.51 0.04
CA VAL A 13 17.82 16.08 -0.30
C VAL A 13 18.35 15.91 -1.72
N GLN A 14 19.28 14.97 -1.92
CA GLN A 14 19.90 14.70 -3.21
C GLN A 14 19.44 13.34 -3.74
N PRO A 15 18.29 13.27 -4.44
CA PRO A 15 17.82 12.03 -5.05
C PRO A 15 18.78 11.58 -6.16
N ARG A 16 18.79 10.27 -6.42
CA ARG A 16 19.53 9.68 -7.57
C ARG A 16 18.75 9.76 -8.89
N THR A 17 17.50 10.21 -8.84
CA THR A 17 16.55 10.33 -9.94
C THR A 17 16.14 11.80 -10.13
N TYR A 18 15.71 12.16 -11.34
CA TYR A 18 15.03 13.42 -11.66
C TYR A 18 13.60 13.42 -11.15
N GLY A 19 12.87 12.32 -11.35
CA GLY A 19 11.55 12.11 -10.79
C GLY A 19 11.63 11.94 -9.28
N VAL A 20 10.91 12.80 -8.55
CA VAL A 20 10.71 12.68 -7.11
C VAL A 20 9.24 12.72 -6.79
N TRP A 21 8.84 11.93 -5.80
CA TRP A 21 7.48 11.94 -5.28
C TRP A 21 7.48 12.38 -3.83
N ILE A 22 6.74 13.44 -3.53
CA ILE A 22 6.52 13.93 -2.17
C ILE A 22 5.09 13.58 -1.78
N PHE A 23 4.96 12.84 -0.68
CA PHE A 23 3.68 12.41 -0.16
C PHE A 23 3.49 12.95 1.25
N LEU A 24 2.41 13.70 1.46
CA LEU A 24 2.07 14.35 2.72
C LEU A 24 0.69 13.89 3.16
N ARG A 25 0.52 13.60 4.46
CA ARG A 25 -0.79 13.31 5.07
C ARG A 25 -1.11 14.37 6.10
N GLY A 26 -2.26 15.01 5.97
CA GLY A 26 -2.78 15.95 6.96
C GLY A 26 -3.36 15.20 8.16
N SER A 27 -3.11 15.71 9.36
CA SER A 27 -3.77 15.19 10.56
C SER A 27 -5.23 15.62 10.57
N ILE A 28 -6.13 14.65 10.75
CA ILE A 28 -7.59 14.88 10.84
C ILE A 28 -8.08 14.96 12.30
N ALA A 29 -7.17 15.09 13.27
CA ALA A 29 -7.53 15.18 14.69
C ALA A 29 -8.47 16.36 15.01
N GLN A 30 -8.48 17.39 14.16
CA GLN A 30 -9.37 18.56 14.25
C GLN A 30 -10.40 18.59 13.09
N GLY A 31 -10.64 17.44 12.44
CA GLY A 31 -11.50 17.33 11.27
C GLY A 31 -10.78 17.52 9.93
N LEU A 32 -11.45 17.10 8.86
CA LEU A 32 -10.92 17.14 7.50
C LEU A 32 -10.68 18.58 7.00
N ASP A 33 -11.60 19.49 7.25
CA ASP A 33 -11.51 20.89 6.80
C ASP A 33 -10.27 21.60 7.37
N ALA A 34 -9.96 21.37 8.64
CA ALA A 34 -8.76 21.91 9.27
C ALA A 34 -7.47 21.35 8.64
N ALA A 35 -7.47 20.07 8.27
CA ALA A 35 -6.35 19.43 7.59
C ALA A 35 -6.12 20.02 6.18
N VAL A 36 -7.19 20.21 5.41
CA VAL A 36 -7.15 20.81 4.07
C VAL A 36 -6.64 22.24 4.15
N LYS A 37 -7.24 23.06 5.02
CA LYS A 37 -6.84 24.47 5.20
C LYS A 37 -5.38 24.61 5.61
N THR A 38 -4.86 23.69 6.43
CA THR A 38 -3.44 23.68 6.81
C THR A 38 -2.53 23.59 5.58
N PHE A 39 -2.85 22.75 4.60
CA PHE A 39 -2.08 22.65 3.37
C PHE A 39 -2.25 23.89 2.49
N GLU A 40 -3.47 24.35 2.26
CA GLU A 40 -3.74 25.54 1.43
C GLU A 40 -3.00 26.78 1.97
N ASP A 41 -3.05 27.00 3.28
CA ASP A 41 -2.46 28.17 3.91
C ASP A 41 -0.93 28.08 4.02
N LYS A 42 -0.36 26.89 4.26
CA LYS A 42 1.05 26.74 4.66
C LYS A 42 1.95 26.03 3.66
N LEU A 43 1.43 25.14 2.80
CA LEU A 43 2.26 24.43 1.83
C LEU A 43 2.60 25.34 0.65
N ARG A 44 3.88 25.40 0.29
CA ARG A 44 4.37 26.08 -0.91
C ARG A 44 5.28 25.15 -1.68
N VAL A 45 4.99 24.98 -2.97
CA VAL A 45 5.79 24.18 -3.91
C VAL A 45 6.12 25.04 -5.12
N TYR A 46 7.41 25.30 -5.33
CA TYR A 46 7.89 26.13 -6.43
C TYR A 46 9.37 25.83 -6.74
N PRO A 47 9.87 26.12 -7.96
CA PRO A 47 11.28 25.99 -8.30
C PRO A 47 12.15 26.95 -7.48
N LEU A 48 13.35 26.51 -7.05
CA LEU A 48 14.26 27.34 -6.26
C LEU A 48 14.58 28.71 -6.89
N SER A 49 14.60 28.80 -8.22
CA SER A 49 14.81 30.05 -8.97
C SER A 49 13.72 31.11 -8.76
N ARG A 50 12.59 30.75 -8.16
CA ARG A 50 11.46 31.63 -7.84
C ARG A 50 11.32 31.93 -6.35
N LYS A 51 12.32 31.59 -5.51
CA LYS A 51 12.22 31.74 -4.05
C LYS A 51 11.91 33.17 -3.57
N ASP A 52 12.37 34.18 -4.29
CA ASP A 52 12.19 35.60 -3.90
C ASP A 52 10.85 36.18 -4.40
N ASP A 53 10.17 35.48 -5.32
CA ASP A 53 8.81 35.76 -5.79
C ASP A 53 8.10 34.43 -6.14
N PRO A 54 7.69 33.66 -5.11
CA PRO A 54 7.15 32.33 -5.32
C PRO A 54 5.72 32.42 -5.88
N PRO A 55 5.41 31.69 -6.97
CA PRO A 55 4.04 31.63 -7.47
C PRO A 55 3.11 31.03 -6.42
N LYS A 56 1.82 31.40 -6.49
CA LYS A 56 0.78 30.76 -5.70
C LYS A 56 0.76 29.25 -6.04
N THR A 57 0.80 28.40 -5.02
CA THR A 57 0.67 26.96 -5.21
C THR A 57 -0.73 26.62 -5.68
N GLU A 58 -0.80 25.89 -6.79
CA GLU A 58 -2.06 25.36 -7.32
C GLU A 58 -2.38 24.04 -6.62
N PHE A 59 -3.62 23.92 -6.14
CA PHE A 59 -4.14 22.69 -5.56
C PHE A 59 -5.16 22.10 -6.51
N VAL A 60 -4.85 20.93 -7.05
CA VAL A 60 -5.76 20.18 -7.92
C VAL A 60 -6.43 19.09 -7.11
N SER A 61 -7.75 19.19 -6.95
CA SER A 61 -8.51 18.10 -6.32
C SER A 61 -8.59 16.90 -7.26
N GLY A 62 -8.19 15.74 -6.75
CA GLY A 62 -8.39 14.43 -7.37
C GLY A 62 -9.70 13.75 -6.93
N SER A 63 -10.45 14.33 -6.00
CA SER A 63 -11.70 13.76 -5.49
C SER A 63 -12.72 13.59 -6.62
N ALA A 64 -13.45 12.47 -6.59
CA ALA A 64 -14.43 12.07 -7.61
C ALA A 64 -13.89 11.91 -9.04
N LYS A 65 -12.57 12.01 -9.26
CA LYS A 65 -11.96 11.70 -10.55
C LYS A 65 -11.58 10.23 -10.62
N SER A 66 -11.82 9.62 -11.78
CA SER A 66 -11.31 8.28 -12.09
C SER A 66 -9.93 8.41 -12.73
N PHE A 67 -8.97 7.62 -12.24
CA PHE A 67 -7.64 7.49 -12.81
C PHE A 67 -7.09 6.09 -12.51
N ASN A 68 -6.22 5.60 -13.38
CA ASN A 68 -5.56 4.31 -13.22
C ASN A 68 -4.14 4.51 -12.69
N THR A 69 -3.81 3.87 -11.58
CA THR A 69 -2.46 3.86 -11.00
C THR A 69 -1.79 2.48 -11.07
N ILE A 70 -2.45 1.53 -11.74
CA ILE A 70 -1.99 0.16 -11.87
C ILE A 70 -1.03 0.10 -13.04
N SER A 71 0.21 -0.31 -12.79
CA SER A 71 1.18 -0.60 -13.84
C SER A 71 0.65 -1.68 -14.80
N PRO A 72 0.98 -1.62 -16.10
CA PRO A 72 0.61 -2.65 -17.05
C PRO A 72 1.10 -4.03 -16.60
N ASN A 73 0.26 -5.05 -16.79
CA ASN A 73 0.59 -6.47 -16.55
C ASN A 73 0.73 -7.23 -17.88
N ASP A 74 0.97 -6.50 -18.96
CA ASP A 74 1.22 -6.99 -20.30
C ASP A 74 2.54 -6.40 -20.82
N TYR A 75 2.78 -6.53 -22.12
CA TYR A 75 4.00 -6.06 -22.76
C TYR A 75 4.29 -4.57 -22.51
N GLY A 76 3.27 -3.73 -22.25
CA GLY A 76 3.43 -2.31 -21.99
C GLY A 76 4.34 -2.00 -20.79
N VAL A 77 4.53 -2.95 -19.86
CA VAL A 77 5.47 -2.77 -18.74
C VAL A 77 6.90 -2.51 -19.22
N TYR A 78 7.32 -3.11 -20.34
CA TYR A 78 8.66 -2.91 -20.88
C TYR A 78 8.79 -1.57 -21.60
N GLU A 79 7.70 -1.04 -22.13
CA GLU A 79 7.64 0.31 -22.69
C GLU A 79 7.77 1.36 -21.58
N ASP A 80 7.03 1.17 -20.47
CA ASP A 80 7.13 2.01 -19.27
C ASP A 80 8.54 1.95 -18.66
N LEU A 81 9.12 0.74 -18.54
CA LEU A 81 10.49 0.56 -18.04
C LEU A 81 11.51 1.24 -18.97
N ASN A 82 11.34 1.12 -20.28
CA ASN A 82 12.21 1.83 -21.23
C ASN A 82 12.06 3.34 -21.07
N GLN A 83 10.84 3.88 -20.99
CA GLN A 83 10.61 5.30 -20.76
C GLN A 83 11.33 5.78 -19.50
N LEU A 84 11.19 5.07 -18.38
CA LEU A 84 11.88 5.40 -17.13
C LEU A 84 13.40 5.40 -17.30
N VAL A 85 13.96 4.40 -18.00
CA VAL A 85 15.39 4.38 -18.34
C VAL A 85 15.77 5.58 -19.20
N GLN A 86 14.97 5.96 -20.20
CA GLN A 86 15.25 7.10 -21.07
C GLN A 86 15.11 8.45 -20.37
N GLU A 87 14.30 8.56 -19.32
CA GLU A 87 14.13 9.79 -18.54
C GLU A 87 15.24 9.94 -17.49
N GLU A 88 15.47 8.92 -16.68
CA GLU A 88 16.29 9.01 -15.46
C GLU A 88 17.81 9.00 -15.70
N PRO A 89 18.65 9.51 -14.78
CA PRO A 89 20.11 9.36 -14.89
C PRO A 89 20.51 7.88 -15.00
N LEU A 90 21.51 7.58 -15.81
CA LEU A 90 21.97 6.19 -15.99
C LEU A 90 22.47 5.60 -14.66
N GLU A 91 23.00 6.44 -13.78
CA GLU A 91 23.51 6.10 -12.47
C GLU A 91 22.41 5.82 -11.44
N ALA A 92 21.14 6.06 -11.75
CA ALA A 92 20.02 5.70 -10.87
C ALA A 92 19.90 4.16 -10.73
N LEU A 93 20.31 3.41 -11.76
CA LEU A 93 20.37 1.95 -11.76
C LEU A 93 21.80 1.47 -11.47
N ASP A 94 21.92 0.36 -10.71
CA ASP A 94 23.20 -0.34 -10.56
C ASP A 94 23.59 -1.12 -11.82
N ALA A 95 24.83 -1.63 -11.88
CA ALA A 95 25.35 -2.32 -13.06
C ALA A 95 24.58 -3.61 -13.40
N GLU A 96 24.19 -4.40 -12.40
CA GLU A 96 23.47 -5.66 -12.58
C GLU A 96 22.09 -5.43 -13.21
N ARG A 97 21.30 -4.50 -12.65
CA ARG A 97 19.96 -4.16 -13.19
C ARG A 97 20.06 -3.56 -14.59
N ARG A 98 21.07 -2.74 -14.86
CA ARG A 98 21.34 -2.21 -16.20
C ARG A 98 21.66 -3.31 -17.20
N GLY A 99 22.50 -4.27 -16.81
CA GLY A 99 22.82 -5.43 -17.65
C GLY A 99 21.59 -6.27 -17.98
N GLN A 100 20.73 -6.52 -16.99
CA GLN A 100 19.47 -7.27 -17.18
C GLN A 100 18.52 -6.56 -18.17
N LEU A 101 18.38 -5.24 -18.07
CA LEU A 101 17.56 -4.45 -19.01
C LEU A 101 18.18 -4.41 -20.41
N ALA A 102 19.50 -4.25 -20.50
CA ALA A 102 20.20 -4.24 -21.78
C ALA A 102 20.07 -5.59 -22.52
N ALA A 103 20.06 -6.72 -21.78
CA ALA A 103 19.90 -8.06 -22.35
C ALA A 103 18.55 -8.26 -23.08
N ILE A 104 17.53 -7.48 -22.72
CA ILE A 104 16.22 -7.48 -23.41
C ILE A 104 16.05 -6.29 -24.36
N GLY A 105 17.09 -5.51 -24.60
CA GLY A 105 17.09 -4.39 -25.55
C GLY A 105 16.73 -3.02 -24.96
N ILE A 106 16.59 -2.89 -23.64
CA ILE A 106 16.35 -1.60 -22.99
C ILE A 106 17.70 -0.97 -22.60
N VAL A 107 18.12 0.04 -23.35
CA VAL A 107 19.40 0.73 -23.17
C VAL A 107 19.22 2.24 -23.23
N LYS A 108 19.84 2.96 -22.28
CA LYS A 108 19.81 4.42 -22.23
C LYS A 108 20.31 5.03 -23.54
N GLY A 109 19.56 6.00 -24.07
CA GLY A 109 19.87 6.70 -25.31
C GLY A 109 19.55 5.91 -26.58
N GLN A 110 18.95 4.72 -26.48
CA GLN A 110 18.57 3.88 -27.62
C GLN A 110 17.06 3.66 -27.67
N PRO A 111 16.47 3.56 -28.87
CA PRO A 111 15.07 3.16 -28.99
C PRO A 111 14.88 1.69 -28.60
N PHE A 112 13.78 1.39 -27.93
CA PHE A 112 13.39 0.02 -27.60
C PHE A 112 12.52 -0.56 -28.72
N ASN A 113 13.16 -1.23 -29.67
CA ASN A 113 12.52 -1.81 -30.86
C ASN A 113 12.78 -3.33 -30.96
N PRO A 114 12.25 -4.16 -30.05
CA PRO A 114 12.46 -5.60 -30.12
C PRO A 114 11.80 -6.21 -31.36
N ASP A 115 12.42 -7.25 -31.90
CA ASP A 115 11.84 -8.03 -32.98
C ASP A 115 10.61 -8.84 -32.50
N ALA A 116 9.91 -9.47 -33.46
CA ALA A 116 8.71 -10.26 -33.15
C ALA A 116 8.99 -11.38 -32.12
N ARG A 117 10.15 -12.02 -32.21
CA ARG A 117 10.54 -13.09 -31.29
C ARG A 117 10.71 -12.57 -29.86
N MET A 118 11.44 -11.47 -29.68
CA MET A 118 11.65 -10.85 -28.37
C MET A 118 10.34 -10.31 -27.80
N LYS A 119 9.48 -9.71 -28.62
CA LYS A 119 8.15 -9.25 -28.18
C LYS A 119 7.28 -10.39 -27.65
N THR A 120 7.28 -11.55 -28.31
CA THR A 120 6.61 -12.76 -27.81
C THR A 120 7.17 -13.19 -26.45
N LEU A 121 8.50 -13.32 -26.33
CA LEU A 121 9.13 -13.75 -25.08
C LEU A 121 8.85 -12.80 -23.91
N LEU A 122 8.90 -11.49 -24.15
CA LEU A 122 8.61 -10.49 -23.13
C LEU A 122 7.14 -10.52 -22.68
N THR A 123 6.21 -10.74 -23.62
CA THR A 123 4.77 -10.92 -23.32
C THR A 123 4.52 -12.15 -22.45
N GLU A 124 5.19 -13.27 -22.73
CA GLU A 124 5.11 -14.47 -21.88
C GLU A 124 5.77 -14.24 -20.51
N ALA A 125 6.93 -13.57 -20.48
CA ALA A 125 7.68 -13.30 -19.26
C ALA A 125 6.89 -12.42 -18.28
N VAL A 126 6.16 -11.39 -18.75
CA VAL A 126 5.33 -10.56 -17.87
C VAL A 126 4.12 -11.33 -17.34
N ALA A 127 3.52 -12.21 -18.14
CA ALA A 127 2.43 -13.07 -17.66
C ALA A 127 2.90 -13.98 -16.50
N ILE A 128 4.06 -14.61 -16.65
CA ILE A 128 4.69 -15.44 -15.60
C ILE A 128 5.11 -14.59 -14.40
N GLY A 129 5.71 -13.42 -14.64
CA GLY A 129 6.12 -12.49 -13.59
C GLY A 129 4.94 -12.01 -12.75
N ASN A 130 3.82 -11.67 -13.39
CA ASN A 130 2.59 -11.28 -12.72
C ASN A 130 1.99 -12.43 -11.90
N ALA A 131 1.94 -13.65 -12.44
CA ALA A 131 1.49 -14.83 -11.70
C ALA A 131 2.39 -15.11 -10.48
N THR A 132 3.71 -14.96 -10.64
CA THR A 132 4.70 -15.11 -9.57
C THR A 132 4.50 -14.08 -8.47
N ALA A 133 4.34 -12.80 -8.84
CA ALA A 133 4.09 -11.73 -7.88
C ALA A 133 2.80 -11.96 -7.08
N ARG A 134 1.72 -12.39 -7.75
CA ARG A 134 0.47 -12.78 -7.08
C ARG A 134 0.68 -13.93 -6.10
N ALA A 135 1.42 -14.96 -6.47
CA ALA A 135 1.71 -16.07 -5.57
C ALA A 135 2.53 -15.62 -4.34
N ILE A 136 3.51 -14.72 -4.52
CA ILE A 136 4.29 -14.13 -3.43
C ILE A 136 3.42 -13.30 -2.49
N VAL A 137 2.52 -12.49 -3.04
CA VAL A 137 1.74 -11.52 -2.24
C VAL A 137 0.60 -12.21 -1.49
N TRP A 138 -0.19 -13.05 -2.18
CA TRP A 138 -1.40 -13.65 -1.61
C TRP A 138 -1.10 -14.87 -0.72
N TYR A 139 0.05 -15.50 -0.94
CA TYR A 139 0.56 -16.61 -0.13
C TYR A 139 2.01 -16.34 0.31
N PRO A 140 2.23 -15.32 1.15
CA PRO A 140 3.57 -14.87 1.50
C PRO A 140 4.29 -15.93 2.32
N ARG A 141 5.48 -16.32 1.83
CA ARG A 141 6.38 -17.29 2.45
C ARG A 141 7.67 -16.65 2.96
N VAL A 142 7.87 -15.36 2.72
CA VAL A 142 9.06 -14.63 3.16
C VAL A 142 9.11 -14.56 4.69
N ASP A 143 10.27 -14.86 5.26
CA ASP A 143 10.48 -14.79 6.71
C ASP A 143 10.18 -13.38 7.24
N GLY A 144 9.52 -13.33 8.41
CA GLY A 144 9.16 -12.09 9.07
C GLY A 144 7.93 -11.37 8.51
N ALA A 145 7.22 -11.96 7.55
CA ALA A 145 5.91 -11.46 7.10
C ALA A 145 4.78 -11.82 8.07
N LYS A 146 4.76 -13.04 8.62
CA LYS A 146 3.69 -13.49 9.54
C LYS A 146 3.72 -12.70 10.85
N ILE A 147 2.55 -12.21 11.29
CA ILE A 147 2.43 -11.57 12.61
C ILE A 147 2.50 -12.62 13.72
N TYR A 148 1.86 -13.78 13.52
CA TYR A 148 1.79 -14.88 14.50
C TYR A 148 2.35 -16.18 13.90
N PRO A 149 3.68 -16.29 13.71
CA PRO A 149 4.31 -17.39 12.95
C PRO A 149 4.13 -18.76 13.61
N ASP A 150 3.96 -18.82 14.92
CA ASP A 150 3.83 -20.07 15.70
C ASP A 150 2.38 -20.58 15.76
N THR A 151 1.50 -20.00 14.95
CA THR A 151 0.08 -20.34 14.88
C THR A 151 -0.36 -20.51 13.43
N ASP A 152 -1.53 -21.10 13.23
CA ASP A 152 -2.17 -21.13 11.90
C ASP A 152 -2.93 -19.83 11.61
N SER A 153 -2.35 -18.66 11.89
CA SER A 153 -2.97 -17.34 11.63
C SER A 153 -2.79 -16.89 10.17
N ALA A 154 -3.77 -16.20 9.58
CA ALA A 154 -3.69 -15.65 8.23
C ALA A 154 -3.07 -14.24 8.20
N TRP A 155 -2.85 -13.64 9.38
CA TRP A 155 -2.38 -12.27 9.50
C TRP A 155 -0.90 -12.11 9.16
N VAL A 156 -0.63 -11.22 8.22
CA VAL A 156 0.73 -10.81 7.82
C VAL A 156 0.90 -9.30 7.99
N MET A 157 2.13 -8.89 8.28
CA MET A 157 2.53 -7.49 8.33
C MET A 157 2.87 -7.03 6.91
N ALA A 158 2.52 -5.80 6.55
CA ALA A 158 2.87 -5.22 5.24
C ALA A 158 4.38 -5.25 4.95
N PHE A 159 5.20 -5.00 5.98
CA PHE A 159 6.65 -4.98 5.88
C PHE A 159 7.25 -6.20 6.56
N ALA A 160 7.78 -7.14 5.76
CA ALA A 160 8.55 -8.26 6.29
C ALA A 160 9.73 -7.74 7.12
N ASN A 161 9.90 -8.26 8.34
CA ASN A 161 10.94 -7.84 9.28
C ASN A 161 10.95 -6.35 9.62
N LYS A 162 9.84 -5.62 9.41
CA LYS A 162 9.72 -4.18 9.70
C LYS A 162 10.74 -3.32 8.94
N ASP A 163 11.20 -3.77 7.77
CA ASP A 163 12.22 -3.08 6.97
C ASP A 163 11.63 -2.44 5.71
N VAL A 164 11.81 -1.12 5.58
CA VAL A 164 11.43 -0.34 4.39
C VAL A 164 12.45 -0.41 3.26
N PHE A 165 13.66 -0.87 3.56
CA PHE A 165 14.72 -1.04 2.58
C PHE A 165 14.75 -2.43 1.99
N PHE A 166 13.95 -3.38 2.49
CA PHE A 166 13.85 -4.74 1.99
C PHE A 166 15.22 -5.43 1.86
N LEU A 167 16.12 -5.22 2.82
CA LEU A 167 17.46 -5.82 2.84
C LEU A 167 17.49 -7.05 3.75
N ARG A 168 18.33 -8.02 3.40
CA ARG A 168 18.60 -9.22 4.21
C ARG A 168 20.02 -9.68 3.93
N ASP A 169 20.82 -9.84 4.98
CA ASP A 169 22.19 -10.39 4.93
C ASP A 169 23.08 -9.74 3.85
N GLY A 170 23.00 -8.41 3.72
CA GLY A 170 23.75 -7.63 2.72
C GLY A 170 23.16 -7.64 1.30
N GLY A 171 22.12 -8.46 1.04
CA GLY A 171 21.41 -8.55 -0.22
C GLY A 171 20.04 -7.85 -0.21
N ARG A 172 19.46 -7.66 -1.41
CA ARG A 172 18.07 -7.23 -1.57
C ARG A 172 17.15 -8.43 -1.42
N ASN A 173 16.23 -8.39 -0.46
CA ASN A 173 15.14 -9.36 -0.32
C ASN A 173 14.07 -9.07 -1.40
N LEU A 174 14.17 -9.76 -2.53
CA LEU A 174 13.29 -9.54 -3.68
C LEU A 174 11.85 -9.99 -3.42
N ASP A 175 11.65 -11.03 -2.61
CA ASP A 175 10.30 -11.48 -2.23
C ASP A 175 9.61 -10.47 -1.33
N ALA A 176 10.29 -9.94 -0.30
CA ALA A 176 9.73 -8.88 0.54
C ALA A 176 9.43 -7.60 -0.26
N ARG A 177 10.33 -7.22 -1.17
CA ARG A 177 10.13 -6.05 -2.05
C ARG A 177 8.93 -6.26 -2.98
N THR A 178 8.81 -7.43 -3.59
CA THR A 178 7.70 -7.78 -4.50
C THR A 178 6.38 -7.86 -3.73
N MET A 179 6.38 -8.53 -2.58
CA MET A 179 5.24 -8.62 -1.67
C MET A 179 4.69 -7.23 -1.34
N PHE A 180 5.57 -6.25 -1.08
CA PHE A 180 5.14 -4.89 -0.80
C PHE A 180 4.71 -4.14 -2.07
N TYR A 181 5.61 -3.94 -3.05
CA TYR A 181 5.36 -3.02 -4.16
C TYR A 181 4.38 -3.52 -5.21
N TYR A 182 4.06 -4.82 -5.24
CA TYR A 182 2.98 -5.30 -6.10
C TYR A 182 1.59 -4.88 -5.58
N ALA A 183 1.45 -4.79 -4.26
CA ALA A 183 0.19 -4.46 -3.59
C ALA A 183 0.09 -3.00 -3.12
N TYR A 184 1.22 -2.37 -2.80
CA TYR A 184 1.28 -1.11 -2.06
C TYR A 184 2.28 -0.13 -2.67
N THR A 185 2.18 1.13 -2.25
CA THR A 185 3.08 2.20 -2.66
C THR A 185 3.46 3.08 -1.46
N ALA A 186 4.55 3.83 -1.62
CA ALA A 186 5.24 4.62 -0.61
C ALA A 186 5.77 3.82 0.58
N VAL A 187 6.92 4.24 1.11
CA VAL A 187 7.54 3.64 2.30
C VAL A 187 8.11 4.73 3.19
N THR A 188 7.92 4.61 4.50
CA THR A 188 8.58 5.44 5.51
C THR A 188 8.91 4.58 6.72
N PRO A 189 10.01 4.83 7.45
CA PRO A 189 10.30 4.09 8.67
C PRO A 189 9.14 4.09 9.68
N ALA A 190 8.36 5.18 9.74
CA ALA A 190 7.18 5.29 10.60
C ALA A 190 6.01 4.36 10.21
N MET A 191 6.01 3.79 9.01
CA MET A 191 5.02 2.81 8.54
C MET A 191 5.44 1.35 8.79
N ALA A 192 6.72 1.09 9.06
CA ALA A 192 7.24 -0.28 9.19
C ALA A 192 7.75 -0.57 10.60
N VAL A 193 8.44 0.39 11.22
CA VAL A 193 9.07 0.22 12.53
C VAL A 193 8.08 0.65 13.62
N SER A 194 7.43 -0.33 14.23
CA SER A 194 6.47 -0.10 15.31
C SER A 194 7.15 0.58 16.50
N ARG A 195 6.53 1.66 16.98
CA ARG A 195 6.90 2.36 18.21
C ARG A 195 5.61 2.61 19.00
N PRO A 196 5.56 2.29 20.30
CA PRO A 196 4.36 2.52 21.10
C PRO A 196 3.79 3.93 20.94
N GLY A 197 2.53 4.02 20.55
CA GLY A 197 1.78 5.28 20.39
C GLY A 197 2.14 6.14 19.18
N LEU A 198 3.10 5.72 18.34
CA LEU A 198 3.58 6.50 17.20
C LEU A 198 3.46 5.72 15.89
N GLY A 199 3.33 6.45 14.77
CA GLY A 199 3.29 5.86 13.44
C GLY A 199 2.07 4.98 13.22
N SER A 200 2.25 3.89 12.48
CA SER A 200 1.16 2.99 12.09
C SER A 200 1.69 1.59 11.76
N ASP A 201 0.96 0.56 12.19
CA ASP A 201 1.14 -0.82 11.74
C ASP A 201 -0.01 -1.25 10.83
N TYR A 202 0.27 -2.20 9.94
CA TYR A 202 -0.65 -2.65 8.90
C TYR A 202 -0.73 -4.17 8.91
N GLY A 203 -1.72 -4.71 9.62
CA GLY A 203 -2.08 -6.12 9.55
C GLY A 203 -2.91 -6.39 8.33
N ILE A 204 -2.56 -7.41 7.55
CA ILE A 204 -3.22 -7.77 6.30
C ILE A 204 -3.71 -9.19 6.40
N ALA A 205 -4.93 -9.43 5.92
CA ALA A 205 -5.50 -10.75 5.77
C ALA A 205 -5.97 -10.94 4.33
N TYR A 206 -5.27 -11.82 3.61
CA TYR A 206 -5.60 -12.23 2.24
C TYR A 206 -6.50 -13.46 2.18
N LEU A 207 -6.53 -14.23 3.27
CA LEU A 207 -7.19 -15.52 3.37
C LEU A 207 -8.07 -15.54 4.63
N ASP A 208 -9.07 -16.40 4.62
CA ASP A 208 -9.92 -16.67 5.78
C ASP A 208 -9.24 -17.59 6.81
N SER A 209 -9.98 -17.89 7.89
CA SER A 209 -9.54 -18.77 8.99
C SER A 209 -9.23 -20.20 8.56
N LYS A 210 -9.70 -20.63 7.36
CA LYS A 210 -9.44 -21.94 6.75
C LYS A 210 -8.41 -21.86 5.61
N LYS A 211 -7.67 -20.75 5.51
CA LYS A 211 -6.67 -20.49 4.47
C LYS A 211 -7.21 -20.46 3.06
N GLN A 212 -8.49 -20.16 2.90
CA GLN A 212 -9.12 -20.01 1.59
C GLN A 212 -9.12 -18.55 1.15
N PRO A 213 -8.98 -18.28 -0.15
CA PRO A 213 -9.23 -16.95 -0.71
C PRO A 213 -10.63 -16.46 -0.33
N LEU A 214 -10.72 -15.17 -0.01
CA LEU A 214 -11.98 -14.53 0.33
C LEU A 214 -12.83 -14.35 -0.93
N ASP A 215 -14.04 -14.91 -0.92
CA ASP A 215 -14.99 -14.92 -2.04
C ASP A 215 -16.03 -13.81 -1.85
N GLY A 216 -16.09 -12.87 -2.77
CA GLY A 216 -17.00 -11.72 -2.68
C GLY A 216 -18.49 -12.08 -2.75
N ALA A 217 -18.86 -13.32 -3.08
CA ALA A 217 -20.24 -13.79 -3.01
C ALA A 217 -20.68 -14.28 -1.62
N LYS A 218 -19.73 -14.47 -0.70
CA LYS A 218 -19.99 -15.03 0.64
C LYS A 218 -19.96 -13.96 1.72
N THR A 219 -20.54 -14.30 2.86
CA THR A 219 -20.52 -13.44 4.05
C THR A 219 -19.42 -13.88 5.01
N TYR A 220 -18.62 -12.93 5.48
CA TYR A 220 -17.55 -13.15 6.44
C TYR A 220 -17.66 -12.19 7.62
N ARG A 221 -16.98 -12.52 8.71
CA ARG A 221 -16.87 -11.69 9.92
C ARG A 221 -15.43 -11.62 10.39
N LEU A 222 -15.00 -10.42 10.78
CA LEU A 222 -13.81 -10.18 11.59
C LEU A 222 -14.24 -9.70 12.98
N ARG A 223 -13.82 -10.40 14.03
CA ARG A 223 -13.99 -9.93 15.42
C ARG A 223 -12.70 -9.28 15.92
N LEU A 224 -12.77 -8.03 16.32
CA LEU A 224 -11.71 -7.37 17.09
C LEU A 224 -12.06 -7.45 18.58
N PRO A 225 -11.23 -8.10 19.42
CA PRO A 225 -11.48 -8.14 20.86
C PRO A 225 -11.54 -6.74 21.48
N PRO A 226 -12.15 -6.60 22.67
CA PRO A 226 -12.21 -5.33 23.38
C PRO A 226 -10.83 -4.69 23.55
N ASN A 227 -10.83 -3.37 23.76
CA ASN A 227 -9.62 -2.58 24.04
C ASN A 227 -8.56 -2.68 22.92
N VAL A 228 -8.97 -2.43 21.67
CA VAL A 228 -8.06 -2.39 20.52
C VAL A 228 -6.88 -1.46 20.84
N PRO A 229 -5.62 -1.95 20.85
CA PRO A 229 -4.46 -1.25 21.39
C PRO A 229 -3.90 -0.20 20.43
N VAL A 230 -4.61 0.92 20.30
CA VAL A 230 -4.24 2.08 19.48
C VAL A 230 -4.27 3.36 20.30
N ASN A 231 -3.35 4.27 20.03
CA ASN A 231 -3.32 5.60 20.62
C ASN A 231 -4.24 6.58 19.90
N ASN A 232 -4.46 6.38 18.59
CA ASN A 232 -5.28 7.26 17.77
C ASN A 232 -6.60 6.59 17.39
N PHE A 233 -6.55 5.65 16.44
CA PHE A 233 -7.72 4.93 15.94
C PHE A 233 -7.30 3.66 15.20
N TRP A 234 -8.26 2.78 14.93
CA TRP A 234 -8.08 1.66 14.01
C TRP A 234 -9.05 1.78 12.84
N ALA A 235 -8.69 1.18 11.70
CA ALA A 235 -9.56 1.09 10.54
C ALA A 235 -9.33 -0.23 9.78
N VAL A 236 -10.40 -0.83 9.30
CA VAL A 236 -10.39 -1.93 8.35
C VAL A 236 -10.82 -1.38 7.00
N THR A 237 -10.04 -1.62 5.97
CA THR A 237 -10.35 -1.20 4.60
C THR A 237 -10.30 -2.39 3.66
N LEU A 238 -11.26 -2.46 2.74
CA LEU A 238 -11.44 -3.54 1.78
C LEU A 238 -10.80 -3.21 0.43
N TYR A 239 -10.08 -4.18 -0.14
CA TYR A 239 -9.33 -4.04 -1.37
C TYR A 239 -9.66 -5.15 -2.36
N ASP A 240 -9.66 -4.81 -3.64
CA ASP A 240 -9.79 -5.73 -4.76
C ASP A 240 -8.44 -6.42 -5.03
N SER A 241 -8.41 -7.74 -5.10
CA SER A 241 -7.14 -8.49 -5.25
C SER A 241 -6.51 -8.36 -6.64
N GLN A 242 -7.27 -7.95 -7.65
CA GLN A 242 -6.76 -7.80 -9.02
C GLN A 242 -6.12 -6.42 -9.22
N THR A 243 -6.81 -5.37 -8.76
CA THR A 243 -6.38 -3.97 -8.93
C THR A 243 -5.53 -3.48 -7.77
N ARG A 244 -5.66 -4.09 -6.59
CA ARG A 244 -5.05 -3.66 -5.32
C ARG A 244 -5.48 -2.26 -4.86
N SER A 245 -6.50 -1.72 -5.52
CA SER A 245 -7.23 -0.52 -5.11
C SER A 245 -8.33 -0.89 -4.12
N MET A 246 -8.85 0.12 -3.41
CA MET A 246 -10.05 -0.06 -2.61
C MET A 246 -11.17 -0.67 -3.48
N LEU A 247 -11.86 -1.69 -2.94
CA LEU A 247 -12.88 -2.41 -3.71
C LEU A 247 -14.01 -1.43 -4.09
N GLN A 248 -14.30 -1.32 -5.38
CA GLN A 248 -15.39 -0.48 -5.86
C GLN A 248 -16.72 -1.16 -5.57
N THR A 249 -17.53 -0.51 -4.75
CA THR A 249 -18.84 -1.00 -4.25
C THR A 249 -19.85 0.15 -4.29
N SER A 250 -21.05 -0.04 -3.76
CA SER A 250 -21.98 1.07 -3.52
C SER A 250 -21.52 2.01 -2.41
N GLN A 251 -20.60 1.56 -1.54
CA GLN A 251 -20.00 2.37 -0.49
C GLN A 251 -18.87 3.22 -1.09
N PRO A 252 -18.94 4.56 -0.99
CA PRO A 252 -17.92 5.44 -1.57
C PRO A 252 -16.54 5.26 -0.91
N PHE A 253 -16.53 4.82 0.35
CA PHE A 253 -15.33 4.48 1.10
C PHE A 253 -15.53 3.10 1.72
N PRO A 254 -14.95 2.03 1.14
CA PRO A 254 -15.12 0.67 1.64
C PRO A 254 -14.19 0.45 2.85
N THR A 255 -14.39 1.26 3.89
CA THR A 255 -13.61 1.26 5.12
C THR A 255 -14.50 1.58 6.31
N ILE A 256 -14.26 0.88 7.42
CA ILE A 256 -14.91 1.12 8.71
C ILE A 256 -13.83 1.13 9.79
N GLY A 257 -13.99 1.94 10.82
CA GLY A 257 -13.05 2.05 11.92
C GLY A 257 -13.67 2.62 13.19
N SER A 258 -12.84 2.82 14.23
CA SER A 258 -13.29 3.40 15.51
C SER A 258 -13.73 4.86 15.43
N GLN A 259 -13.58 5.51 14.27
CA GLN A 259 -14.02 6.88 14.01
C GLN A 259 -15.13 6.94 12.95
N SER A 260 -15.63 5.80 12.50
CA SER A 260 -16.75 5.77 11.56
C SER A 260 -18.04 6.15 12.26
N ASP A 261 -18.76 7.12 11.71
CA ASP A 261 -20.08 7.50 12.19
C ASP A 261 -21.03 6.31 12.14
N GLY A 262 -21.78 6.09 13.22
CA GLY A 262 -22.78 5.01 13.32
C GLY A 262 -22.24 3.64 13.71
N PHE A 263 -20.91 3.41 13.69
CA PHE A 263 -20.32 2.11 14.05
C PHE A 263 -20.73 1.67 15.47
N LYS A 264 -21.18 0.42 15.61
CA LYS A 264 -21.70 -0.13 16.88
C LYS A 264 -20.73 -1.15 17.46
N GLN A 265 -20.25 -0.91 18.67
CA GLN A 265 -19.56 -1.94 19.45
C GLN A 265 -20.56 -2.96 20.01
N ASP A 266 -20.10 -4.20 20.16
CA ASP A 266 -20.87 -5.24 20.84
C ASP A 266 -20.92 -5.00 22.35
N LYS A 267 -21.84 -5.69 23.05
CA LYS A 267 -22.05 -5.51 24.49
C LYS A 267 -20.84 -5.84 25.36
N ASP A 268 -19.97 -6.74 24.91
CA ASP A 268 -18.74 -7.10 25.62
C ASP A 268 -17.56 -6.17 25.27
N GLY A 269 -17.79 -5.14 24.47
CA GLY A 269 -16.80 -4.13 24.07
C GLY A 269 -15.98 -4.51 22.85
N SER A 270 -16.25 -5.65 22.22
CA SER A 270 -15.63 -6.02 20.94
C SER A 270 -16.23 -5.23 19.78
N SER A 271 -15.58 -5.38 18.62
CA SER A 271 -16.04 -4.83 17.36
C SER A 271 -16.11 -5.95 16.32
N ASP A 272 -17.32 -6.40 15.98
CA ASP A 272 -17.54 -7.25 14.82
C ASP A 272 -17.69 -6.40 13.55
N VAL A 273 -16.91 -6.73 12.52
CA VAL A 273 -17.00 -6.17 11.16
C VAL A 273 -17.41 -7.28 10.21
N TYR A 274 -18.46 -7.04 9.44
CA TYR A 274 -18.99 -7.99 8.46
C TYR A 274 -18.57 -7.61 7.04
N PHE A 275 -18.43 -8.61 6.19
CA PHE A 275 -18.12 -8.46 4.77
C PHE A 275 -19.08 -9.34 3.99
N GLY A 276 -19.68 -8.85 2.91
CA GLY A 276 -20.60 -9.66 2.11
C GLY A 276 -21.31 -8.83 1.06
N PRO A 277 -22.03 -9.43 0.11
CA PRO A 277 -22.78 -8.69 -0.91
C PRO A 277 -23.98 -7.92 -0.35
N LYS A 278 -24.42 -8.26 0.87
CA LYS A 278 -25.47 -7.55 1.61
C LYS A 278 -25.10 -7.52 3.09
N ALA A 279 -25.52 -6.48 3.79
CA ALA A 279 -25.41 -6.41 5.23
C ALA A 279 -26.25 -7.51 5.89
N PRO A 280 -25.70 -8.23 6.88
CA PRO A 280 -26.52 -9.01 7.80
C PRO A 280 -27.51 -8.11 8.55
N GLU A 281 -28.68 -8.65 8.91
CA GLU A 281 -29.74 -7.90 9.58
C GLU A 281 -29.24 -7.23 10.87
N GLY A 282 -29.43 -5.91 10.97
CA GLY A 282 -29.03 -5.12 12.15
C GLY A 282 -27.52 -4.82 12.23
N LYS A 283 -26.76 -5.15 11.18
CA LYS A 283 -25.31 -4.94 11.09
C LYS A 283 -24.91 -3.97 9.97
N GLU A 284 -25.84 -3.15 9.50
CA GLU A 284 -25.67 -2.21 8.39
C GLU A 284 -24.54 -1.20 8.64
N ASP A 285 -24.39 -0.74 9.88
CA ASP A 285 -23.33 0.21 10.28
C ASP A 285 -21.94 -0.45 10.50
N ASN A 286 -21.89 -1.79 10.48
CA ASN A 286 -20.71 -2.60 10.77
C ASN A 286 -20.30 -3.46 9.58
N TRP A 287 -20.74 -3.12 8.37
CA TRP A 287 -20.60 -3.96 7.19
C TRP A 287 -19.88 -3.25 6.05
N LEU A 288 -19.00 -4.00 5.36
CA LEU A 288 -18.38 -3.61 4.11
C LEU A 288 -18.89 -4.49 2.97
N GLU A 289 -19.37 -3.85 1.91
CA GLU A 289 -19.90 -4.55 0.74
C GLU A 289 -18.81 -5.30 -0.01
N THR A 290 -19.10 -6.53 -0.43
CA THR A 290 -18.25 -7.32 -1.33
C THR A 290 -18.99 -7.62 -2.63
N ILE A 291 -18.27 -7.96 -3.70
CA ILE A 291 -18.85 -8.14 -5.03
C ILE A 291 -18.76 -9.61 -5.46
N PRO A 292 -19.89 -10.29 -5.75
CA PRO A 292 -19.88 -11.65 -6.29
C PRO A 292 -19.01 -11.77 -7.55
N GLY A 293 -18.23 -12.85 -7.65
CA GLY A 293 -17.29 -13.06 -8.76
C GLY A 293 -15.95 -12.33 -8.61
N LYS A 294 -15.77 -11.53 -7.54
CA LYS A 294 -14.48 -10.94 -7.17
C LYS A 294 -13.90 -11.59 -5.93
N SER A 295 -12.59 -11.59 -5.83
CA SER A 295 -11.87 -11.86 -4.58
C SER A 295 -11.33 -10.55 -4.00
N TRP A 296 -11.19 -10.52 -2.68
CA TRP A 296 -10.83 -9.32 -1.94
C TRP A 296 -9.86 -9.65 -0.80
N PHE A 297 -9.30 -8.61 -0.19
CA PHE A 297 -8.51 -8.72 1.03
C PHE A 297 -8.71 -7.46 1.87
N ILE A 298 -8.30 -7.50 3.14
CA ILE A 298 -8.39 -6.35 4.03
C ILE A 298 -7.03 -5.93 4.59
N ILE A 299 -6.96 -4.65 4.96
CA ILE A 299 -5.89 -4.12 5.79
C ILE A 299 -6.53 -3.57 7.07
N LEU A 300 -6.15 -4.15 8.20
CA LEU A 300 -6.34 -3.61 9.54
C LEU A 300 -5.20 -2.64 9.86
N ARG A 301 -5.53 -1.36 9.95
CA ARG A 301 -4.60 -0.28 10.27
C ARG A 301 -4.67 0.03 11.75
N MET A 302 -3.51 -0.01 12.41
CA MET A 302 -3.34 0.34 13.81
C MET A 302 -2.60 1.68 13.89
N TYR A 303 -3.31 2.79 14.13
CA TYR A 303 -2.67 4.11 14.20
C TYR A 303 -2.20 4.42 15.63
N GLY A 304 -0.89 4.63 15.77
CA GLY A 304 -0.22 4.70 17.06
C GLY A 304 -0.36 3.38 17.84
N PRO A 305 0.11 2.24 17.29
CA PRO A 305 -0.05 0.95 17.95
C PRO A 305 0.54 0.97 19.36
N LEU A 306 -0.15 0.40 20.33
CA LEU A 306 0.31 0.29 21.72
C LEU A 306 1.03 -1.05 21.97
N GLN A 307 1.67 -1.15 23.14
CA GLN A 307 2.52 -2.28 23.50
C GLN A 307 1.83 -3.65 23.35
N ALA A 308 0.54 -3.76 23.68
CA ALA A 308 -0.19 -5.03 23.59
C ALA A 308 -0.29 -5.59 22.15
N TRP A 309 -0.35 -4.72 21.13
CA TRP A 309 -0.26 -5.16 19.73
C TRP A 309 1.16 -5.56 19.36
N ILE A 310 2.15 -4.77 19.79
CA ILE A 310 3.57 -4.98 19.46
C ILE A 310 4.08 -6.29 20.07
N ASP A 311 3.71 -6.56 21.32
CA ASP A 311 4.06 -7.78 22.06
C ASP A 311 3.10 -8.94 21.77
N LYS A 312 2.08 -8.72 20.93
CA LYS A 312 1.12 -9.73 20.50
C LYS A 312 0.30 -10.33 21.64
N THR A 313 0.18 -9.64 22.76
CA THR A 313 -0.69 -10.02 23.90
C THR A 313 -2.16 -9.68 23.64
N TRP A 314 -2.42 -8.77 22.69
CA TRP A 314 -3.70 -8.58 22.04
C TRP A 314 -3.58 -8.97 20.56
N ARG A 315 -4.61 -9.61 20.00
CA ARG A 315 -4.67 -9.97 18.58
C ARG A 315 -6.09 -9.90 18.02
N PRO A 316 -6.28 -9.51 16.74
CA PRO A 316 -7.57 -9.65 16.07
C PRO A 316 -7.94 -11.13 15.93
N GLY A 317 -9.23 -11.41 15.79
CA GLY A 317 -9.69 -12.71 15.31
C GLY A 317 -9.25 -12.96 13.87
N GLU A 318 -9.39 -14.19 13.41
CA GLU A 318 -9.29 -14.50 11.99
C GLU A 318 -10.54 -14.00 11.25
N ILE A 319 -10.47 -13.92 9.91
CA ILE A 319 -11.68 -13.69 9.11
C ILE A 319 -12.41 -15.03 8.98
N GLU A 320 -13.62 -15.10 9.49
CA GLU A 320 -14.42 -16.32 9.54
C GLU A 320 -15.55 -16.25 8.52
N LEU A 321 -15.78 -17.34 7.78
CA LEU A 321 -16.99 -17.49 6.97
C LEU A 321 -18.21 -17.56 7.91
N VAL A 322 -19.24 -16.76 7.62
CA VAL A 322 -20.54 -16.82 8.28
C VAL A 322 -21.43 -17.73 7.46
N GLU A 323 -21.89 -18.83 8.07
CA GLU A 323 -22.84 -19.77 7.47
C GLU A 323 -24.27 -19.23 7.48
#